data_AF-A0A7C6L7P9-F1
#
_entry.id   AF-A0A7C6L7P9-F1
#
_cell.length_a   1.000
_cell.length_b   1.000
_cell.length_c   1.000
_cell.angle_alpha   90.00
_cell.angle_beta   90.00
_cell.angle_gamma   90.00
#
_symmetry.space_group_name_H-M   'P 1'
#
loop_
_entity.id
_entity.type
_entity.pdbx_description
1 polymer ?
#
loop_
_entity_poly.entity_id
_entity_poly.type
_entity_poly.pdbx_seq_one_letter_code
_entity_poly.pdbx_strand_id
1 'polypeptide(L)' 'MAKRKFSQTQLGFITILWVILVGYILMNAEINAITVISIIMSGIIVFVPIYKNLRK' A
#
# COMPACT_ATOMS: atom_id res chain seq x y z
N MET A 1 1.24 20.85 -12.85
CA MET A 1 1.43 20.44 -11.44
C MET A 1 2.86 19.93 -11.27
N ALA A 2 3.67 20.58 -10.42
CA ALA A 2 5.03 20.14 -10.14
C ALA A 2 5.00 18.67 -9.65
N LYS A 3 5.70 17.77 -10.33
CA LYS A 3 5.89 16.39 -9.89
C LYS A 3 6.69 16.41 -8.60
N ARG A 4 6.01 16.54 -7.45
CA ARG A 4 6.63 16.35 -6.14
C ARG A 4 7.14 14.90 -6.09
N LYS A 5 8.46 14.74 -6.14
CA LYS A 5 9.09 13.44 -5.88
C LYS A 5 8.82 13.13 -4.42
N PHE A 6 8.00 12.14 -4.15
CA PHE A 6 7.91 11.58 -2.80
C PHE A 6 9.28 11.05 -2.41
N SER A 7 9.76 11.46 -1.24
CA SER A 7 11.02 10.97 -0.67
C SER A 7 10.88 9.48 -0.34
N GLN A 8 11.96 8.72 -0.41
CA GLN A 8 11.95 7.28 -0.12
C GLN A 8 11.39 6.99 1.29
N THR A 9 11.65 7.89 2.24
CA THR A 9 11.10 7.82 3.60
C THR A 9 9.57 7.96 3.60
N GLN A 10 9.01 8.85 2.77
CA GLN A 10 7.55 9.05 2.67
C GLN A 10 6.85 7.82 2.09
N LEU A 11 7.46 7.16 1.10
CA LEU A 11 6.96 5.90 0.54
C LEU A 11 7.03 4.76 1.56
N GLY A 12 8.10 4.70 2.36
CA GLY A 12 8.19 3.78 3.50
C GLY A 12 7.06 3.97 4.50
N PHE A 13 6.77 5.22 4.89
CA PHE A 13 5.65 5.54 5.78
C PHE A 13 4.29 5.12 5.20
N ILE A 14 4.04 5.34 3.91
CA ILE A 14 2.80 4.91 3.25
C ILE A 14 2.66 3.37 3.31
N THR A 15 3.76 2.64 3.15
CA THR A 15 3.77 1.18 3.24
C THR A 15 3.41 0.70 4.65
N ILE A 16 4.02 1.30 5.67
CA ILE A 16 3.76 0.96 7.07
C ILE A 16 2.29 1.21 7.41
N LEU A 17 1.75 2.37 7.01
CA LEU A 17 0.35 2.70 7.20
C LEU A 17 -0.58 1.69 6.50
N TRP A 18 -0.24 1.27 5.28
CA TRP A 18 -1.00 0.26 4.55
C TRP A 18 -1.02 -1.09 5.30
N VAL A 19 0.12 -1.55 5.82
CA VAL A 19 0.19 -2.81 6.58
C VAL A 19 -0.67 -2.73 7.85
N ILE A 20 -0.64 -1.62 8.57
CA ILE A 20 -1.49 -1.41 9.76
C ILE A 20 -2.97 -1.49 9.37
N LEU A 21 -3.35 -0.84 8.27
CA LEU A 21 -4.73 -0.78 7.81
C LEU A 21 -5.24 -2.15 7.34
N VAL A 22 -4.41 -2.91 6.62
CA VAL A 22 -4.70 -4.31 6.25
C VAL A 22 -4.82 -5.18 7.50
N GLY A 23 -3.92 -5.04 8.48
CA GLY A 23 -4.02 -5.74 9.75
C GLY A 23 -5.34 -5.45 10.47
N TYR A 24 -5.76 -4.18 10.51
CA TYR A 24 -7.03 -3.78 11.10
C TYR A 24 -8.23 -4.40 10.38
N ILE A 25 -8.23 -4.40 9.04
CA ILE A 25 -9.28 -5.05 8.24
C ILE A 25 -9.34 -6.54 8.55
N LEU A 26 -8.20 -7.23 8.59
CA LEU A 26 -8.16 -8.67 8.85
C LEU A 26 -8.64 -9.06 10.27
N MET A 27 -8.50 -8.16 11.24
CA MET A 27 -8.98 -8.39 12.61
C MET A 27 -10.47 -8.10 12.81
N ASN A 28 -11.07 -7.24 11.98
CA ASN A 28 -12.44 -6.75 12.21
C ASN A 28 -13.43 -7.10 11.10
N ALA A 29 -12.96 -7.49 9.92
CA ALA A 29 -13.81 -7.81 8.77
C ALA A 29 -13.89 -9.31 8.52
N GLU A 30 -15.03 -9.75 7.97
CA GLU A 30 -15.16 -11.10 7.45
C GLU A 30 -14.22 -11.31 6.26
N ILE A 31 -13.41 -12.37 6.36
CA ILE A 31 -12.45 -12.72 5.32
C ILE A 31 -13.18 -13.46 4.20
N ASN A 32 -13.65 -12.68 3.23
CA ASN A 32 -14.26 -13.17 2.00
C ASN A 32 -13.30 -13.02 0.82
N ALA A 33 -13.57 -13.74 -0.27
CA ALA A 33 -12.74 -13.68 -1.49
C ALA A 33 -12.60 -12.24 -2.03
N ILE A 34 -13.67 -11.44 -1.91
CA ILE A 34 -13.66 -10.02 -2.30
C ILE A 34 -12.70 -9.21 -1.41
N THR A 35 -12.68 -9.46 -0.11
CA THR A 35 -11.77 -8.79 0.84
C THR A 35 -10.32 -9.06 0.47
N VAL A 36 -9.98 -10.31 0.15
CA VAL A 36 -8.63 -10.71 -0.26
C VAL A 36 -8.22 -10.04 -1.58
N ILE A 37 -9.09 -10.08 -2.59
CA ILE A 37 -8.83 -9.43 -3.89
C ILE A 37 -8.62 -7.92 -3.70
N SER A 38 -9.45 -7.29 -2.85
CA SER A 38 -9.37 -5.85 -2.59
C SER A 38 -8.05 -5.47 -1.90
N ILE A 39 -7.58 -6.28 -0.95
CA ILE A 39 -6.28 -6.09 -0.28
C ILE A 39 -5.14 -6.24 -1.30
N ILE A 40 -5.18 -7.25 -2.17
CA ILE A 40 -4.16 -7.46 -3.21
C ILE A 40 -4.11 -6.26 -4.16
N MET A 41 -5.26 -5.82 -4.68
CA MET A 41 -5.35 -4.67 -5.59
C MET A 41 -4.86 -3.37 -4.93
N SER A 42 -5.24 -3.15 -3.67
CA SER A 42 -4.76 -2.03 -2.86
C SER A 42 -3.23 -2.07 -2.68
N GLY A 43 -2.69 -3.26 -2.39
CA GLY A 43 -1.26 -3.48 -2.27
C GLY A 43 -0.52 -3.11 -3.56
N ILE A 44 -1.00 -3.57 -4.72
CA ILE A 44 -0.38 -3.22 -6.01
C ILE A 44 -0.29 -1.69 -6.18
N ILE A 45 -1.36 -0.95 -5.87
CA ILE A 45 -1.36 0.52 -5.97
C ILE A 45 -0.32 1.16 -5.04
N VAL A 46 -0.17 0.66 -3.82
CA VAL A 46 0.78 1.18 -2.84
C VAL A 46 2.22 0.81 -3.16
N PHE A 47 2.48 -0.43 -3.59
CA PHE A 47 3.84 -0.94 -3.80
C PHE A 47 4.42 -0.62 -5.19
N VAL A 48 3.62 -0.52 -6.25
CA VAL A 48 4.09 -0.17 -7.61
C VAL A 48 4.95 1.11 -7.65
N PRO A 49 4.53 2.26 -7.06
CA PRO A 49 5.36 3.47 -7.07
C PRO A 49 6.66 3.29 -6.28
N ILE A 50 6.68 2.43 -5.26
CA ILE A 50 7.86 2.11 -4.45
C ILE A 50 8.88 1.37 -5.29
N TYR A 51 8.48 0.27 -5.93
CA TYR A 51 9.35 -0.49 -6.83
C TYR A 51 9.91 0.38 -7.95
N LYS A 52 9.09 1.26 -8.52
CA LYS A 52 9.51 2.19 -9.57
C LYS A 52 10.52 3.24 -9.08
N ASN A 53 10.47 3.62 -7.81
CA ASN A 53 11.42 4.56 -7.22
C ASN A 53 12.69 3.86 -6.71
N LEU A 54 12.63 2.57 -6.37
CA LEU A 54 13.78 1.76 -5.95
C LEU A 54 14.66 1.33 -7.14
N ARG A 55 14.06 1.16 -8.32
CA ARG A 55 14.76 0.75 -9.55
C ARG A 55 15.43 1.92 -10.31
N LYS A 56 15.30 3.15 -9.80
CA LYS A 56 16.02 4.33 -10.29
C LYS A 56 17.34 4.47 -9.56
#